data_AF-A0A210Q068-F1
#
_entry.id   AF-A0A210Q068-F1
#
_cell.length_a   1.000
_cell.length_b   1.000
_cell.length_c   1.000
_cell.angle_alpha   90.00
_cell.angle_beta   90.00
_cell.angle_gamma   90.00
#
_symmetry.space_group_name_H-M   'P 1'
#
loop_
_entity.id
_entity.type
_entity.pdbx_description
1 polymer ?
#
loop_
_entity_poly.entity_id
_entity_poly.type
_entity_poly.pdbx_seq_one_letter_code
_entity_poly.pdbx_strand_id
1 'polypeptide(L)'
;MTPAISTGNQQSSSVIKMTPAISTGNQQSSSVIKMTPAISTGNQQSSSVIKMTPAISTGNQQSSSVIKMTPAISTGNQQSSSVIKMTPAISTGNQQSSSVIKMTPAISTGNQQSSSVIKVTPAISTCNQQSQ
;
A
#
# COMPACT_ATOMS: atom_id res chain seq x y z
N MET A 1 -22.89 -11.73 7.65
CA MET A 1 -23.10 -10.83 6.49
C MET A 1 -21.92 -9.87 6.46
N THR A 2 -21.13 -9.85 5.39
CA THR A 2 -20.08 -8.84 5.24
C THR A 2 -20.74 -7.54 4.78
N PRO A 3 -20.52 -6.38 5.44
CA PRO A 3 -21.12 -5.13 5.02
C PRO A 3 -20.68 -4.80 3.59
N ALA A 4 -21.62 -4.36 2.74
CA ALA A 4 -21.31 -3.93 1.38
C ALA A 4 -20.38 -2.71 1.38
N ILE A 5 -20.59 -1.80 2.33
CA ILE A 5 -19.81 -0.58 2.50
C ILE A 5 -19.37 -0.50 3.96
N SER A 6 -18.10 -0.20 4.19
CA SER A 6 -17.59 0.19 5.49
C SER A 6 -16.97 1.57 5.42
N THR A 7 -17.45 2.47 6.26
CA THR A 7 -16.92 3.83 6.38
C THR A 7 -16.55 4.13 7.83
N GLY A 8 -15.38 4.70 8.06
CA GLY A 8 -15.01 5.23 9.37
C GLY A 8 -13.56 5.00 9.76
N ASN A 9 -13.26 5.37 11.00
CA ASN A 9 -11.95 5.21 11.60
C ASN A 9 -11.94 3.98 12.51
N GLN A 10 -10.91 3.16 12.42
CA GLN A 10 -10.71 2.01 13.30
C GLN A 10 -9.32 2.05 13.90
N GLN A 11 -9.22 1.69 15.18
CA GLN A 11 -7.97 1.54 15.89
C GLN A 11 -7.96 0.19 16.61
N SER A 12 -6.85 -0.55 16.48
CA SER A 12 -6.67 -1.83 17.16
C SER A 12 -5.22 -2.03 17.57
N SER A 13 -4.98 -2.57 18.76
CA SER A 13 -3.64 -3.08 19.11
C SER A 13 -3.31 -4.40 18.39
N SER A 14 -4.33 -5.04 17.82
CA SER A 14 -4.28 -6.37 17.21
C SER A 14 -4.47 -6.29 15.69
N VAL A 15 -4.73 -7.44 15.07
CA VAL A 15 -4.94 -7.53 13.62
C VAL A 15 -6.29 -6.92 13.22
N ILE A 16 -6.27 -6.00 12.26
CA ILE A 16 -7.45 -5.54 11.53
C ILE A 16 -7.62 -6.39 10.27
N LYS A 17 -8.81 -6.94 10.04
CA LYS A 17 -9.19 -7.65 8.81
C LYS A 17 -10.48 -7.07 8.26
N MET A 18 -10.49 -6.65 6.99
CA MET A 18 -11.72 -6.20 6.33
C MET A 18 -11.88 -6.74 4.91
N THR A 19 -13.12 -7.10 4.59
CA THR A 19 -13.56 -7.67 3.31
C THR A 19 -14.85 -7.01 2.74
N PRO A 20 -15.21 -5.73 3.03
CA PRO A 20 -16.42 -5.12 2.45
C PRO A 20 -16.25 -4.93 0.93
N ALA A 21 -17.32 -4.68 0.17
CA ALA A 21 -17.15 -4.32 -1.25
C ALA A 21 -16.42 -2.98 -1.38
N ILE A 22 -16.78 -2.00 -0.54
CA ILE A 22 -16.14 -0.68 -0.47
C ILE A 22 -15.69 -0.41 0.96
N SER A 23 -14.45 0.03 1.12
CA SER A 23 -13.91 0.51 2.40
C SER A 23 -13.39 1.93 2.27
N THR A 24 -13.90 2.85 3.10
CA THR A 24 -13.42 4.23 3.14
C THR A 24 -13.08 4.67 4.57
N GLY A 25 -11.89 5.22 4.78
CA GLY A 25 -11.52 5.84 6.06
C GLY A 25 -10.13 5.47 6.54
N ASN A 26 -9.88 5.67 7.84
CA ASN A 26 -8.56 5.49 8.43
C ASN A 26 -8.49 4.22 9.28
N GLN A 27 -7.40 3.47 9.17
CA GLN A 27 -7.18 2.29 10.01
C GLN A 27 -5.81 2.39 10.66
N GLN A 28 -5.76 2.17 11.96
CA GLN A 28 -4.53 2.16 12.72
C GLN A 28 -4.39 0.83 13.48
N SER A 29 -3.29 0.13 13.26
CA SER A 29 -2.99 -1.12 13.96
C SER A 29 -1.58 -1.13 14.55
N SER A 30 -1.43 -1.51 15.81
CA SER A 30 -0.09 -1.79 16.36
C SER A 30 0.51 -3.10 15.81
N SER A 31 -0.30 -3.95 15.17
CA SER A 31 0.12 -5.24 14.63
C SER A 31 -0.05 -5.27 13.11
N VAL A 32 -1.11 -5.89 12.57
CA VAL A 32 -1.25 -6.14 11.13
C VAL A 32 -2.57 -5.58 10.61
N ILE A 33 -2.54 -4.94 9.44
CA ILE A 33 -3.72 -4.60 8.65
C ILE A 33 -3.82 -5.55 7.45
N LYS A 34 -4.97 -6.19 7.25
CA LYS A 34 -5.30 -7.00 6.07
C LYS A 34 -6.60 -6.52 5.44
N MET A 35 -6.55 -6.01 4.22
CA MET A 35 -7.72 -5.50 3.51
C MET A 35 -7.87 -6.18 2.15
N THR A 36 -9.08 -6.63 1.87
CA THR A 36 -9.45 -7.26 0.59
C THR A 36 -10.76 -6.72 -0.02
N PRO A 37 -11.08 -5.40 0.08
CA PRO A 37 -12.29 -4.89 -0.54
C PRO A 37 -12.17 -4.78 -2.06
N ALA A 38 -13.25 -4.60 -2.81
CA ALA A 38 -13.12 -4.27 -4.23
C ALA A 38 -12.50 -2.87 -4.39
N ILE A 39 -12.94 -1.90 -3.58
CA ILE A 39 -12.44 -0.53 -3.56
C ILE A 39 -12.01 -0.17 -2.14
N SER A 40 -10.78 0.31 -1.99
CA SER A 40 -10.25 0.83 -0.72
C SER A 40 -9.80 2.28 -0.89
N THR A 41 -10.35 3.19 -0.10
CA THR A 41 -9.95 4.60 -0.08
C THR A 41 -9.60 5.05 1.34
N GLY A 42 -8.44 5.67 1.54
CA GLY A 42 -8.09 6.32 2.81
C GLY A 42 -6.70 5.98 3.32
N ASN A 43 -6.48 6.14 4.62
CA ASN A 43 -5.15 6.02 5.22
C ASN A 43 -5.04 4.76 6.08
N GLN A 44 -3.89 4.09 6.01
CA GLN A 44 -3.63 2.90 6.82
C GLN A 44 -2.27 3.05 7.50
N GLN A 45 -2.23 2.88 8.81
CA GLN A 45 -1.02 2.97 9.60
C GLN A 45 -0.83 1.69 10.40
N SER A 46 0.34 1.07 10.27
CA SER A 46 0.69 -0.14 11.00
C SER A 46 2.09 -0.11 11.59
N SER A 47 2.26 -0.46 12.85
CA SER A 47 3.61 -0.64 13.42
C SER A 47 4.30 -1.92 12.95
N SER A 48 3.59 -2.85 12.28
CA SER A 48 4.22 -4.07 11.75
C SER A 48 3.95 -4.25 10.26
N VAL A 49 2.77 -4.70 9.84
CA VAL A 49 2.54 -5.08 8.43
C VAL A 49 1.22 -4.58 7.89
N ILE A 50 1.26 -4.02 6.68
CA ILE A 50 0.09 -3.76 5.84
C ILE A 50 0.06 -4.75 4.68
N LYS A 51 -1.08 -5.43 4.50
CA LYS A 51 -1.36 -6.29 3.34
C LYS A 51 -2.67 -5.86 2.67
N MET A 52 -2.58 -5.40 1.43
CA MET A 52 -3.73 -4.91 0.67
C MET A 52 -3.87 -5.68 -0.66
N THR A 53 -5.06 -6.20 -0.93
CA THR A 53 -5.37 -6.86 -2.22
C THR A 53 -6.68 -6.36 -2.86
N PRO A 54 -7.00 -5.05 -2.85
CA PRO A 54 -8.23 -4.57 -3.49
C PRO A 54 -8.12 -4.50 -5.01
N ALA A 55 -9.23 -4.42 -5.75
CA ALA A 55 -9.13 -4.12 -7.18
C ALA A 55 -8.58 -2.69 -7.39
N ILE A 56 -9.09 -1.73 -6.62
CA ILE A 56 -8.66 -0.33 -6.63
C ILE A 56 -8.26 0.09 -5.22
N SER A 57 -7.05 0.62 -5.07
CA SER A 57 -6.56 1.21 -3.82
C SER A 57 -6.18 2.66 -4.05
N THR A 58 -6.78 3.56 -3.27
CA THR A 58 -6.46 4.99 -3.28
C THR A 58 -6.13 5.48 -1.86
N GLY A 59 -5.00 6.15 -1.69
CA GLY A 59 -4.67 6.84 -0.43
C GLY A 59 -3.26 6.52 0.08
N ASN A 60 -3.05 6.69 1.39
CA ASN A 60 -1.72 6.61 1.99
C ASN A 60 -1.57 5.37 2.87
N GLN A 61 -0.39 4.75 2.83
CA GLN A 61 -0.08 3.65 3.73
C GLN A 61 1.27 3.89 4.39
N GLN A 62 1.32 3.70 5.70
CA GLN A 62 2.53 3.85 6.48
C GLN A 62 2.76 2.61 7.32
N SER A 63 3.94 2.00 7.20
CA SER A 63 4.33 0.85 8.00
C SER A 63 5.73 0.97 8.58
N SER A 64 5.90 0.70 9.87
CA SER A 64 7.24 0.62 10.47
C SER A 64 8.02 -0.64 10.04
N SER A 65 7.41 -1.62 9.37
CA SER A 65 8.16 -2.78 8.87
C SER A 65 7.85 -3.11 7.42
N VAL A 66 6.64 -3.56 7.06
CA VAL A 66 6.39 -4.04 5.70
C VAL A 66 5.05 -3.57 5.12
N ILE A 67 5.10 -3.06 3.90
CA ILE A 67 3.94 -2.87 3.03
C ILE A 67 3.96 -3.93 1.92
N LYS A 68 2.86 -4.67 1.76
CA LYS A 68 2.62 -5.57 0.62
C LYS A 68 1.31 -5.22 -0.07
N MET A 69 1.38 -4.86 -1.35
CA MET A 69 0.21 -4.49 -2.14
C MET A 69 0.15 -5.23 -3.47
N THR A 70 -1.04 -5.73 -3.79
CA THR A 70 -1.36 -6.46 -5.03
C THR A 70 -2.64 -5.96 -5.72
N PRO A 71 -2.96 -4.64 -5.76
CA PRO A 71 -4.20 -4.21 -6.40
C PRO A 71 -4.10 -4.18 -7.93
N ALA A 72 -5.21 -4.16 -8.66
CA ALA A 72 -5.13 -3.91 -10.10
C ALA A 72 -4.66 -2.46 -10.35
N ILE A 73 -5.22 -1.50 -9.62
CA ILE A 73 -4.86 -0.09 -9.68
C ILE A 73 -4.48 0.40 -8.28
N SER A 74 -3.30 1.00 -8.15
CA SER A 74 -2.84 1.65 -6.91
C SER A 74 -2.53 3.12 -7.18
N THR A 75 -3.18 4.00 -6.42
CA THR A 75 -2.91 5.45 -6.44
C THR A 75 -2.62 5.97 -5.04
N GLY A 76 -1.50 6.67 -4.85
CA GLY A 76 -1.19 7.38 -3.61
C GLY A 76 0.21 7.09 -3.07
N ASN A 77 0.41 7.32 -1.77
CA ASN A 77 1.74 7.30 -1.17
C ASN A 77 1.94 6.11 -0.25
N GLN A 78 3.14 5.54 -0.26
CA GLN A 78 3.51 4.42 0.59
C GLN A 78 4.83 4.73 1.27
N GLN A 79 4.87 4.56 2.58
CA GLN A 79 6.06 4.77 3.37
C GLN A 79 6.35 3.57 4.26
N SER A 80 7.54 3.00 4.14
CA SER A 80 7.96 1.90 5.00
C SER A 80 9.37 2.06 5.56
N SER A 81 9.54 1.91 6.87
CA SER A 81 10.88 1.90 7.47
C SER A 81 11.70 0.66 7.12
N SER A 82 11.12 -0.38 6.50
CA SER A 82 11.93 -1.52 6.01
C SER A 82 11.64 -1.89 4.57
N VAL A 83 10.44 -2.35 4.23
CA VAL A 83 10.21 -2.94 2.90
C VAL A 83 8.86 -2.54 2.31
N ILE A 84 8.90 -2.08 1.06
CA ILE A 84 7.74 -1.97 0.17
C ILE A 84 7.82 -3.07 -0.89
N LYS A 85 6.76 -3.86 -1.02
CA LYS A 85 6.56 -4.81 -2.13
C LYS A 85 5.24 -4.53 -2.85
N MET A 86 5.29 -4.20 -4.13
CA MET A 86 4.10 -3.89 -4.93
C MET A 86 4.07 -4.65 -6.25
N THR A 87 2.89 -5.14 -6.62
CA THR A 87 2.66 -5.90 -7.86
C THR A 87 1.36 -5.46 -8.59
N PRO A 88 1.06 -4.15 -8.73
CA PRO A 88 -0.18 -3.75 -9.37
C PRO A 88 -0.11 -3.76 -10.90
N ALA A 89 -1.23 -3.80 -11.62
CA ALA A 89 -1.17 -3.56 -13.07
C ALA A 89 -0.76 -2.10 -13.35
N ILE A 90 -1.37 -1.15 -12.63
CA ILE A 90 -1.07 0.27 -12.73
C ILE A 90 -0.71 0.81 -11.35
N SER A 91 0.44 1.47 -11.24
CA SER A 91 0.87 2.19 -10.04
C SER A 91 1.11 3.66 -10.33
N THR A 92 0.48 4.53 -9.54
CA THR A 92 0.67 5.98 -9.58
C THR A 92 0.92 6.52 -8.18
N GLY A 93 2.03 7.24 -7.99
CA GLY A 93 2.30 7.97 -6.75
C GLY A 93 3.70 7.74 -6.20
N ASN A 94 3.90 8.03 -4.92
CA ASN A 94 5.23 8.04 -4.32
C ASN A 94 5.45 6.86 -3.38
N GLN A 95 6.66 6.31 -3.41
CA GLN A 95 7.06 5.21 -2.55
C GLN A 95 8.36 5.59 -1.87
N GLN A 96 8.40 5.47 -0.55
CA GLN A 96 9.58 5.76 0.24
C GLN A 96 9.88 4.60 1.17
N SER A 97 11.10 4.06 1.10
CA SER A 97 11.54 3.06 2.05
C SER A 97 12.95 3.26 2.57
N SER A 98 13.13 3.19 3.88
CA SER A 98 14.46 3.26 4.49
C SER A 98 15.36 2.06 4.17
N SER A 99 14.86 0.98 3.55
CA SER A 99 15.72 -0.13 3.13
C SER A 99 15.43 -0.65 1.73
N VAL A 100 14.22 -1.15 1.45
CA VAL A 100 13.98 -1.82 0.15
C VAL A 100 12.64 -1.45 -0.47
N ILE A 101 12.68 -1.06 -1.75
CA ILE A 101 11.53 -1.02 -2.64
C ILE A 101 11.64 -2.13 -3.69
N LYS A 102 10.61 -2.97 -3.81
CA LYS A 102 10.43 -3.94 -4.90
C LYS A 102 9.09 -3.72 -5.59
N MET A 103 9.10 -3.39 -6.87
CA MET A 103 7.88 -3.22 -7.66
C MET A 103 7.94 -3.94 -9.01
N THR A 104 6.84 -4.56 -9.42
CA THR A 104 6.70 -5.16 -10.75
C THR A 104 5.34 -4.82 -11.36
N PRO A 105 5.06 -3.54 -11.68
CA PRO A 105 3.80 -3.18 -12.32
C PRO A 105 3.85 -3.29 -13.84
N ALA A 106 2.72 -3.28 -14.54
CA ALA A 106 2.76 -3.11 -15.99
C ALA A 106 3.08 -1.65 -16.35
N ILE A 107 2.40 -0.71 -15.67
CA ILE A 107 2.60 0.74 -15.82
C ILE A 107 2.95 1.35 -14.47
N SER A 108 4.02 2.14 -14.42
CA SER A 108 4.45 2.85 -13.22
C SER A 108 4.70 4.33 -13.47
N THR A 109 4.08 5.19 -12.66
CA THR A 109 4.28 6.64 -12.69
C THR A 109 4.50 7.17 -11.26
N GLY A 110 5.34 8.20 -11.09
CA GLY A 110 5.63 8.84 -9.79
C GLY A 110 7.04 8.54 -9.27
N ASN A 111 7.28 8.74 -7.96
CA ASN A 111 8.64 8.73 -7.41
C ASN A 111 8.92 7.51 -6.52
N GLN A 112 10.16 7.03 -6.56
CA GLN A 112 10.65 5.91 -5.76
C GLN A 112 11.91 6.36 -5.04
N GLN A 113 11.89 6.36 -3.70
CA GLN A 113 13.05 6.72 -2.90
C GLN A 113 13.39 5.62 -1.91
N SER A 114 14.64 5.19 -1.89
CA SER A 114 15.13 4.27 -0.87
C SER A 114 16.50 4.66 -0.34
N SER A 115 16.77 4.34 0.92
CA SER A 115 18.11 4.48 1.51
C SER A 115 18.95 3.20 1.37
N SER A 116 18.52 2.22 0.56
CA SER A 116 19.43 1.12 0.18
C SER A 116 19.15 0.58 -1.21
N VAL A 117 17.97 -0.01 -1.45
CA VAL A 117 17.72 -0.77 -2.68
C VAL A 117 16.39 -0.41 -3.30
N ILE A 118 16.42 -0.12 -4.61
CA ILE A 118 15.24 -0.03 -5.44
C ILE A 118 15.33 -1.06 -6.57
N LYS A 119 14.30 -1.92 -6.69
CA LYS A 119 14.12 -2.86 -7.81
C LYS A 119 12.73 -2.66 -8.40
N VAL A 120 12.66 -1.98 -9.55
CA VAL A 120 11.40 -1.67 -10.23
C VAL A 120 11.48 -2.16 -11.67
N THR A 121 10.55 -3.04 -12.06
CA THR A 121 10.56 -3.69 -13.39
C THR A 121 9.21 -3.53 -14.09
N PRO A 122 8.91 -2.34 -14.64
CA PRO A 122 7.69 -2.08 -15.38
C PRO A 122 7.84 -2.27 -16.89
N ALA A 123 6.72 -2.52 -17.58
CA ALA A 123 6.70 -2.46 -19.05
C ALA A 123 6.73 -1.01 -19.55
N ILE A 124 6.07 -0.10 -18.83
CA ILE A 124 6.05 1.34 -19.12
C ILE A 124 6.36 2.11 -17.83
N SER A 125 7.34 3.01 -17.85
CA SER A 125 7.71 3.83 -16.69
C SER A 125 7.92 5.29 -17.02
N THR A 126 7.36 6.15 -16.18
CA THR A 126 7.76 7.57 -16.05
C THR A 126 8.21 7.87 -14.63
N CYS A 127 8.86 6.91 -13.96
CA CYS A 127 9.27 7.05 -12.57
C CYS A 127 10.64 7.70 -12.41
N ASN A 128 10.75 8.58 -11.41
CA ASN A 128 12.05 8.96 -10.87
C ASN A 128 12.45 8.01 -9.74
N GLN A 129 13.67 7.50 -9.76
CA GLN A 129 14.16 6.53 -8.77
C GLN A 129 15.46 7.03 -8.14
N GLN A 130 15.45 7.20 -6.82
CA GLN A 130 16.60 7.67 -6.05
C GLN A 130 16.92 6.68 -4.92
N SER A 131 18.02 5.95 -5.08
CA SER A 131 18.63 5.18 -3.99
C SER A 131 19.83 5.94 -3.41
N GLN A 132 19.89 6.09 -2.09
CA GLN A 132 21.08 6.55 -1.36
C GLN A 132 21.80 5.35 -0.72
#